data_AF-A0A7J8IU40-F1
#
_entry.id   AF-A0A7J8IU40-F1
#
_cell.length_a   1.000
_cell.length_b   1.000
_cell.length_c   1.000
_cell.angle_alpha   90.00
_cell.angle_beta   90.00
_cell.angle_gamma   90.00
#
_symmetry.space_group_name_H-M   'P 1'
#
loop_
_entity.id
_entity.type
_entity.pdbx_description
1 polymer ?
#
loop_
_entity_poly.entity_id
_entity_poly.type
_entity_poly.pdbx_seq_one_letter_code
_entity_poly.pdbx_strand_id
1 'polypeptide(L)'
;MSEPGKLLQKVKVWLQEYWNVTDLIAILLFSVGMILRLQDQPFRSDGRVIYCVNIIYWYIRLLDIFGVNKYLGPYVMMIGKMMIDMMYFVIIMLVVLMSFGVARQAILFPNEEPSWKLAKNIFYMPYWMIYGEVFADQIDRKQVYDSHTPKSGI
;
A
#
# COMPACT_ATOMS: atom_id res chain seq x y z
N MET A 1 41.01 17.28 -9.46
CA MET A 1 39.62 17.54 -9.03
C MET A 1 39.69 18.20 -7.67
N SER A 2 39.42 19.50 -7.60
CA SER A 2 39.66 20.32 -6.41
C SER A 2 38.72 19.91 -5.28
N GLU A 3 39.28 19.58 -4.10
CA GLU A 3 38.49 19.34 -2.89
C GLU A 3 37.61 20.56 -2.59
N PRO A 4 36.31 20.38 -2.35
CA PRO A 4 35.47 21.47 -1.90
C PRO A 4 35.84 21.81 -0.46
N GLY A 5 36.59 22.89 -0.27
CA GLY A 5 37.06 23.38 1.04
C GLY A 5 35.97 23.92 1.98
N LYS A 6 34.67 23.87 1.59
CA LYS A 6 33.54 24.32 2.40
C LYS A 6 32.59 23.16 2.69
N LEU A 7 32.34 22.87 3.98
CA LEU A 7 31.42 21.82 4.44
C LEU A 7 30.03 21.89 3.79
N LEU A 8 29.54 23.11 3.55
CA LEU A 8 28.27 23.35 2.85
C LEU A 8 28.21 22.74 1.44
N GLN A 9 29.33 22.69 0.73
CA GLN A 9 29.40 22.10 -0.61
C GLN A 9 29.35 20.57 -0.53
N LYS A 10 29.95 19.95 0.49
CA LYS A 10 29.83 18.51 0.74
C LYS A 10 28.39 18.13 1.10
N VAL A 11 27.72 18.91 1.97
CA VAL A 11 26.29 18.70 2.29
C VAL A 11 25.42 18.86 1.05
N LYS A 12 25.69 19.87 0.20
CA LYS A 12 24.95 20.07 -1.04
C LYS A 12 25.07 18.89 -1.99
N VAL A 13 26.28 18.35 -2.18
CA VAL A 13 26.50 17.15 -3.00
C VAL A 13 25.82 15.93 -2.37
N TRP A 14 25.89 15.77 -1.06
CA TRP A 14 25.24 14.67 -0.36
C TRP A 14 23.72 14.67 -0.54
N LEU A 15 23.08 15.85 -0.53
CA LEU A 15 21.64 16.03 -0.76
C LEU A 15 21.20 15.85 -2.23
N GLN A 16 22.12 15.70 -3.18
CA GLN A 16 21.76 15.39 -4.56
C GLN A 16 21.49 13.90 -4.79
N GLU A 17 22.02 13.04 -3.92
CA GLU A 17 21.79 11.60 -3.98
C GLU A 17 20.38 11.27 -3.48
N TYR A 18 19.54 10.67 -4.33
CA TYR A 18 18.14 10.37 -3.98
C TYR A 18 18.03 9.52 -2.71
N TRP A 19 18.86 8.49 -2.58
CA TRP A 19 18.93 7.60 -1.41
C TRP A 19 19.29 8.33 -0.11
N ASN A 20 20.15 9.34 -0.16
CA ASN A 20 20.55 10.09 1.02
C ASN A 20 19.43 11.02 1.48
N VAL A 21 18.71 11.63 0.53
CA VAL A 21 17.54 12.46 0.84
C VAL A 21 16.44 11.62 1.47
N THR A 22 16.14 10.44 0.93
CA THR A 22 15.13 9.55 1.51
C THR A 22 15.56 9.04 2.88
N ASP A 23 16.83 8.72 3.09
CA ASP A 23 17.37 8.32 4.40
C ASP A 23 17.24 9.45 5.42
N LEU A 24 17.52 10.69 5.02
CA LEU A 24 17.32 11.87 5.87
C LEU A 24 15.86 12.00 6.30
N ILE A 25 14.93 11.89 5.35
CA ILE A 25 13.49 11.96 5.62
C ILE A 25 13.07 10.85 6.59
N ALA A 26 13.58 9.63 6.40
CA ALA A 26 13.27 8.50 7.27
C ALA A 26 13.81 8.69 8.70
N ILE A 27 15.02 9.26 8.85
CA ILE A 27 15.60 9.59 10.16
C ILE A 27 14.77 10.70 10.83
N LEU A 28 14.37 11.74 10.09
CA LEU A 28 13.51 12.81 10.63
C LEU A 28 12.15 12.27 11.06
N LEU A 29 11.53 11.39 10.26
CA LEU A 29 10.27 10.72 10.60
C LEU A 29 10.42 9.89 11.89
N PHE A 30 11.54 9.18 12.03
CA PHE A 30 11.86 8.41 13.23
C PHE A 30 12.00 9.32 14.46
N SER A 31 12.71 10.45 14.34
CA SER A 31 12.84 11.43 15.41
C SER A 31 11.49 12.04 15.81
N VAL A 32 10.63 12.37 14.84
CA VAL A 32 9.26 12.86 15.11
C VAL A 32 8.43 11.79 15.82
N GLY A 33 8.48 10.54 15.35
CA GLY A 33 7.82 9.41 16.01
C GLY A 33 8.30 9.21 17.45
N MET A 34 9.59 9.44 17.72
CA MET A 34 10.17 9.39 19.05
C MET A 34 9.62 10.48 19.97
N ILE A 35 9.57 11.72 19.49
CA ILE A 35 9.04 12.86 20.25
C ILE A 35 7.55 12.63 20.59
N LEU A 36 6.75 12.20 19.61
CA LEU A 36 5.33 11.89 19.82
C LEU A 36 5.12 10.73 20.82
N ARG A 37 6.04 9.77 20.85
CA ARG A 37 5.98 8.63 21.78
C ARG A 37 6.24 9.03 23.23
N LEU A 38 7.06 10.07 23.45
CA LEU A 38 7.41 10.60 24.76
C LEU A 38 6.29 11.47 25.37
N GLN A 39 5.32 11.92 24.56
CA GLN A 39 4.12 12.60 25.04
C GLN A 39 3.09 11.63 25.63
N ASP A 40 2.12 12.18 26.35
CA ASP A 40 1.00 11.45 26.92
C ASP A 40 -0.07 11.08 25.88
N GLN A 41 -1.02 10.24 26.27
CA GLN A 41 -2.15 9.84 25.40
C GLN A 41 -2.89 11.11 24.95
N PRO A 42 -3.23 11.29 23.66
CA PRO A 42 -3.37 10.31 22.56
C PRO A 42 -2.16 10.15 21.60
N PHE A 43 -1.20 11.09 21.61
CA PHE A 43 -0.09 11.15 20.65
C PHE A 43 0.85 9.92 20.70
N ARG A 44 0.84 9.22 21.83
CA ARG A 44 1.55 7.97 22.04
C ARG A 44 1.15 6.85 21.07
N SER A 45 -0.14 6.75 20.74
CA SER A 45 -0.64 5.75 19.78
C SER A 45 -0.16 6.06 18.37
N ASP A 46 -0.20 7.34 17.99
CA ASP A 46 0.24 7.81 16.68
C ASP A 46 1.74 7.57 16.47
N GLY A 47 2.56 7.81 17.51
CA GLY A 47 3.98 7.49 17.49
C GLY A 47 4.28 6.00 17.20
N ARG A 48 3.44 5.07 17.69
CA ARG A 48 3.58 3.64 17.36
C ARG A 48 3.30 3.36 15.89
N VAL A 49 2.25 3.96 15.33
CA VAL A 49 1.89 3.79 13.91
C VAL A 49 3.01 4.35 13.02
N ILE A 50 3.54 5.52 13.37
CA ILE A 50 4.68 6.13 12.66
C ILE A 50 5.88 5.18 12.63
N TYR A 51 6.23 4.53 13.75
CA TYR A 51 7.31 3.55 13.77
C TYR A 51 7.01 2.29 12.94
N CYS A 52 5.78 1.79 12.96
CA CYS A 52 5.39 0.65 12.13
C CYS A 52 5.53 0.94 10.63
N VAL A 53 5.28 2.18 10.21
CA VAL A 53 5.53 2.59 8.81
C VAL A 53 7.02 2.83 8.57
N ASN A 54 7.74 3.41 9.54
CA ASN A 54 9.15 3.71 9.43
C ASN A 54 10.03 2.45 9.26
N ILE A 55 9.71 1.34 9.95
CA ILE A 55 10.49 0.09 9.80
C ILE A 55 10.42 -0.49 8.38
N ILE A 56 9.32 -0.27 7.64
CA ILE A 56 9.19 -0.71 6.25
C ILE A 56 10.26 -0.03 5.38
N TYR A 57 10.51 1.27 5.60
CA TYR A 57 11.57 1.99 4.91
C TYR A 57 12.95 1.38 5.18
N TRP A 58 13.25 1.08 6.44
CA TRP A 58 14.52 0.46 6.82
C TRP A 58 14.71 -0.92 6.19
N TYR A 59 13.64 -1.69 5.99
CA TYR A 59 13.72 -2.94 5.23
C TYR A 59 14.04 -2.74 3.76
N ILE A 60 13.48 -1.71 3.11
CA ILE A 60 13.85 -1.35 1.73
C ILE A 60 15.34 -0.99 1.65
N ARG A 61 15.86 -0.22 2.63
CA ARG A 61 17.29 0.14 2.68
C ARG A 61 18.18 -1.07 2.90
N LEU A 62 17.73 -2.04 3.69
CA LEU A 62 18.43 -3.30 3.90
C LEU A 62 18.54 -4.13 2.62
N LEU A 63 17.52 -4.09 1.74
CA LEU A 63 17.60 -4.71 0.41
C LEU A 63 18.68 -4.06 -0.49
N ASP A 64 18.82 -2.74 -0.42
CA ASP A 64 19.86 -2.00 -1.17
C ASP A 64 21.28 -2.40 -0.70
N ILE A 65 21.48 -2.55 0.61
CA ILE A 65 22.73 -3.06 1.18
C ILE A 65 23.01 -4.50 0.70
N PHE A 66 21.98 -5.36 0.67
CA PHE A 66 22.11 -6.71 0.11
C PHE A 66 22.36 -6.73 -1.40
N GLY A 67 22.02 -5.65 -2.12
CA GLY A 67 22.34 -5.42 -3.52
C GLY A 67 23.85 -5.50 -3.83
N VAL A 68 24.70 -5.18 -2.85
CA VAL A 68 26.17 -5.20 -3.00
C VAL A 68 26.77 -6.60 -2.80
N ASN A 69 26.02 -7.54 -2.21
CA ASN A 69 26.50 -8.90 -1.97
C ASN A 69 26.62 -9.69 -3.28
N LYS A 70 27.70 -10.46 -3.46
CA LYS A 70 27.98 -11.23 -4.68
C LYS A 70 26.88 -12.23 -5.06
N TYR A 71 26.19 -12.80 -4.06
CA TYR A 71 25.15 -13.80 -4.27
C TYR A 71 23.74 -13.19 -4.33
N LEU A 72 23.42 -12.23 -3.45
CA LEU A 72 22.08 -11.63 -3.37
C LEU A 72 21.87 -10.46 -4.34
N GLY A 73 22.95 -9.77 -4.71
CA GLY A 73 22.92 -8.60 -5.59
C GLY A 73 22.22 -8.84 -6.93
N PRO A 74 22.57 -9.91 -7.69
CA PRO A 74 21.89 -10.22 -8.94
C PRO A 74 20.38 -10.40 -8.78
N TYR A 75 19.91 -11.03 -7.69
CA TYR A 75 18.48 -11.24 -7.45
C TYR A 75 17.75 -9.93 -7.13
N VAL A 76 18.32 -9.08 -6.28
CA VAL A 76 17.74 -7.76 -5.95
C VAL A 76 17.64 -6.90 -7.21
N MET A 77 18.70 -6.89 -8.03
CA MET A 77 18.72 -6.16 -9.30
C MET A 77 17.73 -6.72 -10.33
N MET A 78 17.52 -8.04 -10.38
CA MET A 78 16.49 -8.65 -11.23
C MET A 78 15.10 -8.21 -10.82
N ILE A 79 14.75 -8.31 -9.52
CA ILE A 79 13.47 -7.86 -8.99
C ILE A 79 13.25 -6.38 -9.31
N GLY A 80 14.24 -5.52 -9.06
CA GLY A 80 14.14 -4.08 -9.33
C GLY A 80 13.86 -3.76 -10.79
N LYS A 81 14.49 -4.47 -11.73
CA LYS A 81 14.23 -4.30 -13.18
C LYS A 81 12.83 -4.78 -13.58
N MET A 82 12.38 -5.92 -13.05
CA MET A 82 11.05 -6.46 -13.33
C MET A 82 9.93 -5.59 -12.75
N MET A 83 10.18 -4.90 -11.63
CA MET A 83 9.20 -3.98 -11.03
C MET A 83 8.79 -2.85 -11.97
N ILE A 84 9.70 -2.35 -12.83
CA ILE A 84 9.38 -1.28 -13.79
C ILE A 84 8.34 -1.76 -14.81
N ASP A 85 8.51 -2.96 -15.35
CA ASP A 85 7.55 -3.53 -16.31
C ASP A 85 6.21 -3.83 -15.63
N MET A 86 6.24 -4.28 -14.37
CA MET A 86 5.03 -4.51 -13.57
C MET A 86 4.25 -3.22 -13.29
N MET A 87 4.89 -2.06 -13.19
CA MET A 87 4.18 -0.78 -12.97
C MET A 87 3.21 -0.46 -14.12
N TYR A 88 3.57 -0.76 -15.36
CA TYR A 88 2.65 -0.57 -16.50
C TYR A 88 1.43 -1.48 -16.40
N PHE A 89 1.63 -2.73 -16.03
CA PHE A 89 0.55 -3.68 -15.80
C PHE A 89 -0.37 -3.23 -14.66
N VAL A 90 0.22 -2.76 -13.54
CA VAL A 90 -0.52 -2.24 -12.38
C VAL A 90 -1.41 -1.05 -12.76
N ILE A 91 -0.93 -0.15 -13.63
CA ILE A 91 -1.73 0.99 -14.11
C ILE A 91 -2.95 0.50 -14.89
N ILE A 92 -2.77 -0.42 -15.85
CA ILE A 92 -3.88 -0.98 -16.63
C ILE A 92 -4.86 -1.72 -15.72
N MET A 93 -4.34 -2.52 -14.79
CA MET A 93 -5.14 -3.25 -13.80
C MET A 93 -5.96 -2.29 -12.93
N LEU A 94 -5.40 -1.17 -12.51
CA LEU A 94 -6.10 -0.14 -11.73
C LEU A 94 -7.26 0.47 -12.52
N VAL A 95 -7.08 0.73 -13.82
CA VAL A 95 -8.16 1.25 -14.69
C VAL A 95 -9.31 0.24 -14.81
N VAL A 96 -9.00 -1.04 -15.03
CA VAL A 96 -10.01 -2.11 -15.13
C VAL A 96 -10.71 -2.33 -13.79
N LEU A 97 -9.94 -2.36 -12.69
CA LEU A 97 -10.45 -2.53 -11.34
C LEU A 97 -11.41 -1.39 -10.98
N MET A 98 -11.03 -0.15 -11.30
CA MET A 98 -11.85 1.04 -11.01
C MET A 98 -13.12 1.09 -11.83
N SER A 99 -13.07 0.77 -13.12
CA SER A 99 -14.28 0.77 -13.96
C SER A 99 -15.29 -0.27 -13.47
N PHE A 100 -14.83 -1.48 -13.12
CA PHE A 100 -15.67 -2.51 -12.53
C PHE A 100 -16.18 -2.12 -11.13
N GLY A 101 -15.32 -1.60 -10.26
CA GLY A 101 -15.67 -1.23 -8.89
C GLY A 101 -16.74 -0.13 -8.85
N VAL A 102 -16.61 0.90 -9.69
CA VAL A 102 -17.61 1.98 -9.81
C VAL A 102 -18.94 1.43 -10.33
N ALA A 103 -18.92 0.62 -11.39
CA ALA A 103 -20.13 0.02 -11.95
C ALA A 103 -20.85 -0.87 -10.92
N ARG A 104 -20.12 -1.71 -10.18
CA ARG A 104 -20.65 -2.56 -9.12
C ARG A 104 -21.29 -1.74 -8.01
N GLN A 105 -20.60 -0.71 -7.50
CA GLN A 105 -21.12 0.09 -6.41
C GLN A 105 -22.37 0.88 -6.81
N ALA A 106 -22.39 1.44 -8.03
CA ALA A 106 -23.53 2.18 -8.56
C ALA A 106 -24.79 1.31 -8.73
N ILE A 107 -24.64 0.05 -9.13
CA ILE A 107 -25.77 -0.88 -9.31
C ILE A 107 -26.29 -1.38 -7.96
N LEU A 108 -25.41 -1.76 -7.03
CA LEU A 108 -25.82 -2.37 -5.76
C LEU A 108 -26.34 -1.35 -4.75
N PHE A 109 -25.81 -0.12 -4.75
CA PHE A 109 -26.11 0.90 -3.75
C PHE A 109 -26.45 2.26 -4.39
N PRO A 110 -27.64 2.40 -5.03
CA PRO A 110 -27.99 3.60 -5.79
C PRO A 110 -28.21 4.86 -4.93
N ASN A 111 -28.49 4.72 -3.63
CA ASN A 111 -28.88 5.81 -2.73
C ASN A 111 -27.85 6.06 -1.61
N GLU A 112 -26.58 5.68 -1.78
CA GLU A 112 -25.55 5.85 -0.76
C GLU A 112 -24.91 7.25 -0.81
N GLU A 113 -24.79 7.92 0.33
CA GLU A 113 -24.19 9.25 0.42
C GLU A 113 -22.68 9.23 0.12
N PRO A 114 -22.12 10.30 -0.46
CA PRO A 114 -20.70 10.39 -0.74
C PRO A 114 -19.88 10.34 0.55
N SER A 115 -19.17 9.22 0.76
CA SER A 115 -18.35 8.99 1.95
C SER A 115 -17.01 8.35 1.61
N TRP A 116 -16.01 8.52 2.47
CA TRP A 116 -14.71 7.83 2.33
C TRP A 116 -14.84 6.31 2.37
N LYS A 117 -15.90 5.79 2.98
CA LYS A 117 -16.23 4.37 3.01
C LYS A 117 -16.65 3.86 1.63
N LEU A 118 -17.39 4.68 0.87
CA LEU A 118 -17.77 4.39 -0.52
C LEU A 118 -16.53 4.20 -1.39
N ALA A 119 -15.60 5.17 -1.33
CA ALA A 119 -14.33 5.09 -2.05
C ALA A 119 -13.56 3.82 -1.68
N LYS A 120 -13.43 3.50 -0.37
CA LYS A 120 -12.78 2.27 0.08
C LYS A 120 -13.44 1.01 -0.51
N ASN A 121 -14.77 0.93 -0.52
CA ASN A 121 -15.50 -0.25 -1.01
C ASN A 121 -15.32 -0.47 -2.52
N ILE A 122 -15.25 0.61 -3.31
CA ILE A 122 -15.01 0.58 -4.76
C ILE A 122 -13.67 -0.09 -5.07
N PHE A 123 -12.63 0.17 -4.29
CA PHE A 123 -11.32 -0.45 -4.50
C PHE A 123 -11.20 -1.83 -3.86
N TYR A 124 -11.68 -1.98 -2.62
CA TYR A 124 -11.38 -3.14 -1.78
C TYR A 124 -11.93 -4.44 -2.36
N MET A 125 -13.22 -4.51 -2.72
CA MET A 125 -13.81 -5.78 -3.16
C MET A 125 -13.24 -6.25 -4.51
N PRO A 126 -13.18 -5.41 -5.56
CA PRO A 126 -12.54 -5.77 -6.82
C PRO A 126 -11.07 -6.17 -6.68
N TYR A 127 -10.33 -5.53 -5.77
CA TYR A 127 -8.92 -5.87 -5.53
C TYR A 127 -8.76 -7.31 -5.02
N TRP A 128 -9.57 -7.71 -4.03
CA TRP A 128 -9.53 -9.07 -3.47
C TRP A 128 -9.95 -10.14 -4.48
N MET A 129 -10.84 -9.81 -5.42
CA MET A 129 -11.24 -10.72 -6.50
C MET A 129 -10.07 -11.11 -7.42
N ILE A 130 -9.07 -10.24 -7.60
CA ILE A 130 -7.85 -10.56 -8.36
C ILE A 130 -7.04 -11.66 -7.67
N TYR A 131 -7.09 -11.72 -6.34
CA TYR A 131 -6.41 -12.74 -5.53
C TYR A 131 -7.27 -13.99 -5.28
N GLY A 132 -8.46 -14.09 -5.89
CA GLY A 132 -9.32 -15.27 -5.82
C GLY A 132 -10.43 -15.21 -4.77
N GLU A 133 -10.55 -14.12 -4.01
CA GLU A 133 -11.66 -13.91 -3.07
C GLU A 133 -12.87 -13.32 -3.81
N VAL A 134 -13.85 -14.16 -4.14
CA VAL A 134 -14.97 -13.79 -5.03
C VAL A 134 -16.21 -13.25 -4.28
N PHE A 135 -16.23 -13.26 -2.94
CA PHE A 135 -17.38 -12.81 -2.13
C PHE A 135 -18.73 -13.35 -2.65
N ALA A 136 -18.79 -14.66 -2.92
CA ALA A 136 -19.92 -15.31 -3.59
C ALA A 136 -21.26 -15.12 -2.85
N ASP A 137 -21.20 -15.01 -1.52
CA ASP A 137 -22.32 -14.71 -0.62
C ASP A 137 -22.99 -13.35 -0.90
N GLN A 138 -22.25 -12.40 -1.48
CA GLN A 138 -22.74 -11.06 -1.81
C GLN A 138 -23.18 -10.92 -3.27
N ILE A 139 -22.79 -11.85 -4.13
CA ILE A 139 -23.15 -11.85 -5.55
C ILE A 139 -24.55 -12.42 -5.73
N ASP A 140 -24.82 -13.55 -5.08
CA ASP A 140 -26.09 -14.25 -5.25
C ASP A 140 -27.08 -13.81 -4.16
N ARG A 141 -28.02 -12.92 -4.53
CA ARG A 141 -29.19 -12.70 -3.68
C ARG A 141 -30.00 -13.98 -3.71
N LYS A 142 -29.82 -14.85 -2.71
CA LYS A 142 -30.65 -16.05 -2.51
C LYS A 142 -32.11 -15.69 -2.79
N GLN A 143 -32.62 -16.13 -3.93
CA GLN A 143 -34.05 -16.34 -4.08
C GLN A 143 -34.36 -17.56 -3.20
N VAL A 144 -34.54 -17.33 -1.90
CA VAL A 144 -35.26 -18.27 -1.04
C VAL A 144 -36.72 -18.16 -1.44
N TYR A 145 -37.08 -18.78 -2.56
CA TYR A 145 -38.44 -19.14 -2.88
C TYR A 145 -38.46 -20.62 -3.27
N ASP A 146 -38.99 -21.40 -2.32
CA ASP A 146 -39.83 -22.57 -2.54
C ASP A 146 -39.32 -23.70 -3.44
N SER A 147 -38.60 -24.64 -2.82
CA SER A 147 -38.89 -26.05 -3.07
C SER A 147 -38.44 -26.89 -1.88
N HIS A 148 -39.39 -27.61 -1.26
CA HIS A 148 -39.25 -28.67 -0.24
C HIS A 148 -39.83 -28.35 1.14
N THR A 149 -41.11 -27.99 1.18
CA THR A 149 -42.02 -28.52 2.21
C THR A 149 -43.07 -29.39 1.51
N PRO A 150 -43.07 -30.74 1.67
CA PRO A 150 -44.26 -31.51 1.34
C PRO A 150 -45.33 -31.13 2.37
N LYS A 151 -46.43 -30.53 1.89
CA LYS A 151 -47.60 -30.26 2.73
C LYS A 151 -48.12 -31.58 3.29
N SER A 152 -48.21 -31.67 4.62
CA SER A 152 -49.02 -32.68 5.29
C SER A 152 -50.50 -32.31 5.20
N GLY A 153 -51.36 -33.33 5.12
CA GLY A 153 -52.83 -33.24 5.05
C GLY A 153 -53.34 -33.27 3.61
N ILE A 154 -54.11 -34.25 3.14
CA ILE A 154 -55.18 -35.07 3.75
C ILE A 154 -55.02 -36.52 3.30
#